data_AF-J3MIU7-F1
#
_entry.id   AF-J3MIU7-F1
#
_cell.length_a   1.000
_cell.length_b   1.000
_cell.length_c   1.000
_cell.angle_alpha   90.00
_cell.angle_beta   90.00
_cell.angle_gamma   90.00
#
_symmetry.space_group_name_H-M   'P 1'
#
loop_
_entity.id
_entity.type
_entity.pdbx_description
1 polymer ?
#
loop_
_entity_poly.entity_id
_entity_poly.type
_entity_poly.pdbx_seq_one_letter_code
_entity_poly.pdbx_strand_id
1 'polypeptide(L)'
;MDDDAGDASPPPEAAAAAGGAASQSRDMAASPTSSRSVTETVNGSHRFVIQGYSLAKGMGVGKHIASETFSVGGYQWAVYFYPDGKNPEDNSAYVSVFIALASEGTDVRALFELTLLDQSGKGKHKVHSHFDRSLESGPYTLKYRGSMWGYKRFFRRTALETSDFLKDDCLKINCTVGVVVSTIDYSRPHSIQVPDSDIGYHFGTLLDNHEGVDVILNVGGERFHAHKLVLAARSTVFRSKFLDDVLDGEKNEAGESDELHEIIIDDMEPKVFKAMLHFIYRDTLVDDNELDASSSEGSISDTLAAKLLAAADMYDLARLRLLCESYLCKGISVATVSSTLALADRYHAMELKAVCLKFAAENLSAVIRTEGFDYLKDNCPSLQSEILRTLAGCEEECSSGGKSQSVWAQLSDGGDTSGRRVRPRI
;
A
#
# COMPACT_ATOMS: atom_id res chain seq x y z
N MET A 1 79.68 -56.68 -21.33
CA MET A 1 79.33 -55.62 -22.29
C MET A 1 78.52 -54.57 -21.55
N ASP A 2 79.07 -53.69 -20.72
CA ASP A 2 80.36 -53.48 -20.07
C ASP A 2 80.01 -52.48 -18.92
N ASP A 3 80.47 -52.75 -17.70
CA ASP A 3 81.41 -51.94 -16.89
C ASP A 3 80.93 -50.50 -16.58
N ASP A 4 81.12 -49.87 -15.42
CA ASP A 4 81.70 -50.17 -14.11
C ASP A 4 81.47 -48.90 -13.26
N ALA A 5 81.55 -49.05 -11.93
CA ALA A 5 81.91 -48.08 -10.89
C ALA A 5 81.31 -46.66 -10.84
N GLY A 6 80.73 -46.34 -9.68
CA GLY A 6 80.57 -44.97 -9.21
C GLY A 6 81.85 -44.40 -8.59
N ASP A 7 81.86 -43.08 -8.32
CA ASP A 7 82.61 -42.50 -7.21
C ASP A 7 82.09 -41.09 -6.87
N ALA A 8 82.38 -40.70 -5.63
CA ALA A 8 81.87 -39.63 -4.82
C ALA A 8 82.45 -38.22 -5.10
N SER A 9 81.85 -37.26 -4.40
CA SER A 9 82.06 -35.79 -4.33
C SER A 9 83.50 -35.31 -4.05
N PRO A 10 83.76 -33.98 -4.16
CA PRO A 10 84.11 -33.22 -2.94
C PRO A 10 83.53 -31.75 -2.96
N PRO A 11 83.88 -30.79 -2.06
CA PRO A 11 82.91 -30.23 -1.12
C PRO A 11 82.92 -28.66 -1.11
N PRO A 12 82.78 -27.94 0.03
CA PRO A 12 81.87 -26.80 0.18
C PRO A 12 82.51 -25.42 -0.08
N GLU A 13 81.70 -24.39 -0.29
CA GLU A 13 82.13 -23.02 0.04
C GLU A 13 80.99 -22.19 0.60
N ALA A 14 81.32 -21.51 1.70
CA ALA A 14 80.42 -20.82 2.59
C ALA A 14 80.30 -19.33 2.24
N ALA A 15 79.14 -18.78 2.65
CA ALA A 15 78.89 -17.40 3.06
C ALA A 15 78.92 -16.27 2.02
N ALA A 16 77.75 -15.65 1.82
CA ALA A 16 77.55 -14.26 2.25
C ALA A 16 76.05 -13.89 2.22
N ALA A 17 75.60 -13.31 3.33
CA ALA A 17 74.26 -12.77 3.51
C ALA A 17 74.06 -11.47 2.71
N ALA A 18 72.85 -11.25 2.20
CA ALA A 18 72.24 -9.93 2.12
C ALA A 18 70.73 -10.09 1.87
N GLY A 19 69.94 -9.48 2.76
CA GLY A 19 68.49 -9.56 2.75
C GLY A 19 67.85 -8.88 1.53
N GLY A 20 66.74 -9.47 1.09
CA GLY A 20 65.80 -8.87 0.16
C GLY A 20 64.47 -9.58 0.36
N ALA A 21 63.58 -8.98 1.17
CA ALA A 21 62.21 -9.44 1.30
C ALA A 21 61.50 -9.21 -0.04
N ALA A 22 61.49 -10.22 -0.90
CA ALA A 22 60.64 -10.26 -2.07
C ALA A 22 59.24 -10.65 -1.64
N SER A 23 58.33 -9.67 -1.62
CA SER A 23 56.90 -9.88 -1.48
C SER A 23 56.42 -10.82 -2.58
N GLN A 24 56.12 -12.08 -2.23
CA GLN A 24 55.39 -12.99 -3.10
C GLN A 24 53.98 -12.43 -3.30
N SER A 25 53.74 -11.81 -4.45
CA SER A 25 52.39 -11.52 -4.91
C SER A 25 51.67 -12.86 -5.12
N ARG A 26 50.75 -13.18 -4.21
CA ARG A 26 49.76 -14.24 -4.43
C ARG A 26 48.90 -13.80 -5.60
N ASP A 27 49.12 -14.40 -6.77
CA ASP A 27 48.12 -14.39 -7.83
C ASP A 27 46.88 -15.13 -7.32
N MET A 28 45.93 -14.38 -6.77
CA MET A 28 44.58 -14.87 -6.55
C MET A 28 43.92 -15.02 -7.93
N ALA A 29 44.00 -16.21 -8.50
CA ALA A 29 43.15 -16.58 -9.61
C ALA A 29 41.68 -16.37 -9.18
N ALA A 30 41.05 -15.33 -9.72
CA ALA A 30 39.68 -15.00 -9.39
C ALA A 30 38.78 -16.18 -9.79
N SER A 31 38.10 -16.77 -8.80
CA SER A 31 37.12 -17.83 -9.03
C SER A 31 36.05 -17.33 -10.01
N PRO A 32 35.61 -18.14 -10.98
CA PRO A 32 34.59 -17.72 -11.94
C PRO A 32 33.28 -17.43 -11.20
N THR A 33 32.73 -16.24 -11.42
CA THR A 33 31.38 -15.89 -10.95
C THR A 33 30.36 -16.28 -12.02
N SER A 34 29.19 -16.72 -11.59
CA SER A 34 28.06 -17.02 -12.48
C SER A 34 26.80 -16.40 -11.89
N SER A 35 25.93 -15.90 -12.77
CA SER A 35 24.60 -15.42 -12.42
C SER A 35 23.58 -16.01 -13.38
N ARG A 36 22.36 -16.24 -12.88
CA ARG A 36 21.22 -16.69 -13.67
C ARG A 36 20.11 -15.67 -13.53
N SER A 37 19.66 -15.11 -14.66
CA SER A 37 18.41 -14.37 -14.71
C SER A 37 17.28 -15.35 -15.01
N VAL A 38 16.22 -15.28 -14.23
CA VAL A 38 14.97 -16.01 -14.47
C VAL A 38 13.93 -14.98 -14.86
N THR A 39 13.42 -15.10 -16.08
CA THR A 39 12.33 -14.27 -16.57
C THR A 39 11.07 -15.12 -16.62
N GLU A 40 10.08 -14.75 -15.83
CA GLU A 40 8.80 -15.44 -15.75
C GLU A 40 7.64 -14.47 -15.95
N THR A 41 6.43 -15.01 -16.04
CA THR A 41 5.22 -14.21 -16.22
C THR A 41 4.32 -14.39 -15.02
N VAL A 42 3.98 -13.29 -14.34
CA VAL A 42 2.98 -13.26 -13.27
C VAL A 42 1.62 -13.01 -13.90
N ASN A 43 0.75 -13.99 -13.82
CA ASN A 43 -0.57 -13.95 -14.44
C ASN A 43 -1.65 -13.51 -13.45
N GLY A 44 -2.60 -12.71 -13.91
CA GLY A 44 -3.80 -12.35 -13.17
C GLY A 44 -4.95 -12.10 -14.12
N SER A 45 -6.18 -12.32 -13.65
CA SER A 45 -7.38 -12.15 -14.46
C SER A 45 -8.40 -11.24 -13.77
N HIS A 46 -9.14 -10.48 -14.57
CA HIS A 46 -10.17 -9.56 -14.11
C HIS A 46 -11.42 -9.69 -14.98
N ARG A 47 -12.57 -9.82 -14.31
CA ARG A 47 -13.88 -9.92 -14.96
C ARG A 47 -14.59 -8.58 -14.88
N PHE A 48 -14.78 -7.97 -16.04
CA PHE A 48 -15.47 -6.70 -16.20
C PHE A 48 -16.88 -6.92 -16.74
N VAL A 49 -17.88 -6.49 -15.97
CA VAL A 49 -19.30 -6.59 -16.31
C VAL A 49 -19.84 -5.20 -16.62
N ILE A 50 -20.37 -5.01 -17.82
CA ILE A 50 -21.01 -3.76 -18.24
C ILE A 50 -22.51 -4.03 -18.28
N GLN A 51 -23.23 -3.47 -17.31
CA GLN A 51 -24.68 -3.49 -17.28
C GLN A 51 -25.23 -2.16 -17.84
N GLY A 52 -26.28 -2.23 -18.65
CA GLY A 52 -26.81 -1.04 -19.33
C GLY A 52 -26.14 -0.74 -20.67
N TYR A 53 -25.73 -1.75 -21.45
CA TYR A 53 -25.04 -1.54 -22.74
C TYR A 53 -25.84 -0.63 -23.69
N SER A 54 -27.17 -0.72 -23.66
CA SER A 54 -28.09 0.09 -24.46
C SER A 54 -27.98 1.59 -24.18
N LEU A 55 -27.59 1.97 -22.97
CA LEU A 55 -27.32 3.35 -22.56
C LEU A 55 -25.87 3.75 -22.84
N ALA A 56 -24.95 2.78 -22.83
CA ALA A 56 -23.54 3.01 -23.11
C ALA A 56 -23.26 3.22 -24.62
N LYS A 57 -24.02 2.56 -25.50
CA LYS A 57 -23.91 2.80 -26.96
C LYS A 57 -24.43 4.19 -27.30
N GLY A 58 -23.79 4.86 -28.27
CA GLY A 58 -24.11 6.24 -28.63
C GLY A 58 -23.38 7.30 -27.79
N MET A 59 -22.49 6.91 -26.86
CA MET A 59 -21.63 7.84 -26.12
C MET A 59 -20.63 8.61 -27.01
N GLY A 60 -20.42 8.15 -28.24
CA GLY A 60 -19.56 8.77 -29.24
C GLY A 60 -18.21 8.06 -29.42
N VAL A 61 -17.66 8.16 -30.62
CA VAL A 61 -16.38 7.54 -30.98
C VAL A 61 -15.26 8.07 -30.07
N GLY A 62 -14.39 7.16 -29.61
CA GLY A 62 -13.26 7.48 -28.74
C GLY A 62 -13.64 7.65 -27.26
N LYS A 63 -14.93 7.60 -26.92
CA LYS A 63 -15.38 7.52 -25.52
C LYS A 63 -15.44 6.06 -25.07
N HIS A 64 -15.12 5.83 -23.80
CA HIS A 64 -15.01 4.48 -23.24
C HIS A 64 -15.61 4.38 -21.84
N ILE A 65 -15.87 3.15 -21.46
CA ILE A 65 -16.17 2.72 -20.09
C ILE A 65 -14.92 2.02 -19.57
N ALA A 66 -14.45 2.42 -18.40
CA ALA A 66 -13.33 1.78 -17.72
C ALA A 66 -13.84 0.79 -16.68
N SER A 67 -13.14 -0.34 -16.53
CA SER A 67 -13.29 -1.20 -15.35
C SER A 67 -12.67 -0.53 -14.13
N GLU A 68 -12.95 -1.08 -12.95
CA GLU A 68 -12.10 -0.86 -11.78
C GLU A 68 -10.66 -1.31 -12.07
N THR A 69 -9.72 -0.73 -11.32
CA THR A 69 -8.32 -1.13 -11.41
C THR A 69 -8.09 -2.46 -10.71
N PHE A 70 -7.24 -3.31 -11.28
CA PHE A 70 -6.84 -4.58 -10.70
C PHE A 70 -5.33 -4.78 -10.75
N SER A 71 -4.79 -5.53 -9.80
CA SER A 71 -3.35 -5.66 -9.59
C SER A 71 -2.80 -6.96 -10.18
N VAL A 72 -1.76 -6.86 -11.02
CA VAL A 72 -1.01 -8.01 -11.54
C VAL A 72 0.46 -7.64 -11.67
N GLY A 73 1.35 -8.50 -11.17
CA GLY A 73 2.81 -8.33 -11.31
C GLY A 73 3.35 -7.04 -10.71
N GLY A 74 2.73 -6.52 -9.64
CA GLY A 74 3.13 -5.26 -8.99
C GLY A 74 2.58 -3.98 -9.65
N TYR A 75 1.77 -4.09 -10.71
CA TYR A 75 1.20 -2.95 -11.42
C TYR A 75 -0.33 -2.96 -11.36
N GLN A 76 -0.94 -1.78 -11.48
CA GLN A 76 -2.38 -1.61 -11.60
C GLN A 76 -2.78 -1.54 -13.07
N TRP A 77 -3.87 -2.22 -13.42
CA TRP A 77 -4.37 -2.36 -14.78
C TRP A 77 -5.86 -2.02 -14.83
N ALA A 78 -6.36 -1.56 -15.98
CA ALA A 78 -7.79 -1.34 -16.21
C ALA A 78 -8.20 -1.74 -17.63
N VAL A 79 -9.40 -2.26 -17.79
CA VAL A 79 -9.98 -2.61 -19.09
C VAL A 79 -10.81 -1.45 -19.60
N TYR A 80 -10.52 -0.97 -20.82
CA TYR A 80 -11.28 0.08 -21.49
C TYR A 80 -12.12 -0.51 -22.63
N PHE A 81 -13.43 -0.36 -22.51
CA PHE A 81 -14.40 -0.76 -23.53
C PHE A 81 -14.93 0.47 -24.26
N TYR A 82 -14.83 0.48 -25.59
CA TYR A 82 -15.34 1.55 -26.46
C TYR A 82 -16.57 1.01 -27.21
N PRO A 83 -17.81 1.30 -26.77
CA PRO A 83 -19.02 0.85 -27.44
C PRO A 83 -19.08 1.37 -28.87
N ASP A 84 -18.74 2.64 -29.08
CA ASP A 84 -18.79 3.29 -30.39
C ASP A 84 -17.50 3.15 -31.22
N GLY A 85 -16.53 2.38 -30.72
CA GLY A 85 -15.22 2.22 -31.32
C GLY A 85 -14.24 3.33 -30.90
N LYS A 86 -12.94 3.04 -30.99
CA LYS A 86 -11.88 3.99 -30.60
C LYS A 86 -11.57 5.04 -31.66
N ASN A 87 -11.66 4.68 -32.94
CA ASN A 87 -11.22 5.51 -34.06
C ASN A 87 -12.42 5.92 -34.95
N PRO A 88 -12.49 7.16 -35.45
CA PRO A 88 -13.58 7.64 -36.31
C PRO A 88 -13.59 6.95 -37.68
N GLU A 89 -12.45 6.47 -38.15
CA GLU A 89 -12.28 5.77 -39.43
C GLU A 89 -13.19 4.53 -39.57
N ASP A 90 -13.58 3.93 -38.45
CA ASP A 90 -14.41 2.73 -38.43
C ASP A 90 -15.91 3.05 -38.48
N ASN A 91 -16.31 4.32 -38.56
CA ASN A 91 -17.72 4.79 -38.61
C ASN A 91 -18.62 4.12 -37.56
N SER A 92 -18.06 3.90 -36.36
CA SER A 92 -18.76 3.18 -35.30
C SER A 92 -19.28 1.80 -35.74
N ALA A 93 -18.55 1.07 -36.58
CA ALA A 93 -18.96 -0.27 -37.00
C ALA A 93 -18.51 -1.38 -36.02
N TYR A 94 -17.55 -1.08 -35.17
CA TYR A 94 -16.92 -2.04 -34.25
C TYR A 94 -16.94 -1.54 -32.81
N VAL A 95 -16.97 -2.49 -31.88
CA VAL A 95 -16.57 -2.23 -30.49
C VAL A 95 -15.07 -2.43 -30.36
N SER A 96 -14.43 -1.67 -29.48
CA SER A 96 -13.00 -1.82 -29.19
C SER A 96 -12.76 -2.18 -27.72
N VAL A 97 -11.74 -2.97 -27.47
CA VAL A 97 -11.35 -3.39 -26.10
C VAL A 97 -9.85 -3.22 -25.95
N PHE A 98 -9.44 -2.57 -24.86
CA PHE A 98 -8.04 -2.33 -24.53
C PHE A 98 -7.77 -2.65 -23.07
N ILE A 99 -6.55 -3.12 -22.80
CA ILE A 99 -5.95 -3.14 -21.47
C ILE A 99 -5.04 -1.92 -21.35
N ALA A 100 -5.16 -1.19 -20.24
CA ALA A 100 -4.39 0.01 -19.95
C ALA A 100 -3.59 -0.15 -18.66
N LEU A 101 -2.36 0.38 -18.64
CA LEU A 101 -1.57 0.51 -17.43
C LEU A 101 -2.10 1.69 -16.60
N ALA A 102 -2.60 1.43 -15.40
CA ALA A 102 -3.23 2.43 -14.54
C ALA A 102 -2.28 2.98 -13.45
N SER A 103 -1.24 2.24 -13.07
CA SER A 103 -0.19 2.70 -12.15
C SER A 103 0.94 3.42 -12.89
N GLU A 104 1.77 4.16 -12.14
CA GLU A 104 3.06 4.61 -12.64
C GLU A 104 3.95 3.41 -12.96
N GLY A 105 4.69 3.49 -14.07
CA GLY A 105 5.56 2.42 -14.54
C GLY A 105 6.15 2.76 -15.90
N THR A 106 7.44 2.47 -16.08
CA THR A 106 8.15 2.63 -17.34
C THR A 106 8.51 1.26 -17.91
N ASP A 107 8.31 1.12 -19.22
CA ASP A 107 8.64 -0.08 -20.00
C ASP A 107 8.13 -1.42 -19.42
N VAL A 108 6.91 -1.43 -18.86
CA VAL A 108 6.26 -2.62 -18.33
C VAL A 108 5.99 -3.59 -19.48
N ARG A 109 6.58 -4.77 -19.45
CA ARG A 109 6.35 -5.82 -20.46
C ARG A 109 5.23 -6.74 -20.03
N ALA A 110 4.19 -6.87 -20.86
CA ALA A 110 3.05 -7.72 -20.56
C ALA A 110 2.49 -8.45 -21.79
N LEU A 111 2.00 -9.65 -21.54
CA LEU A 111 1.09 -10.39 -22.39
C LEU A 111 -0.34 -10.12 -21.91
N PHE A 112 -1.31 -10.26 -22.80
CA PHE A 112 -2.70 -10.15 -22.41
C PHE A 112 -3.61 -11.05 -23.24
N GLU A 113 -4.75 -11.36 -22.68
CA GLU A 113 -5.89 -11.99 -23.34
C GLU A 113 -7.14 -11.17 -23.06
N LEU A 114 -7.93 -10.91 -24.09
CA LEU A 114 -9.23 -10.25 -23.99
C LEU A 114 -10.29 -11.19 -24.53
N THR A 115 -11.26 -11.50 -23.67
CA THR A 115 -12.26 -12.51 -23.92
C THR A 115 -13.67 -11.95 -23.72
N LEU A 116 -14.48 -11.98 -24.77
CA LEU A 116 -15.91 -11.72 -24.67
C LEU A 116 -16.62 -13.00 -24.26
N LEU A 117 -17.35 -12.96 -23.15
CA LEU A 117 -17.95 -14.16 -22.61
C LEU A 117 -19.31 -14.47 -23.26
N ASP A 118 -19.42 -15.66 -23.85
CA ASP A 118 -20.71 -16.26 -24.21
C ASP A 118 -21.59 -16.43 -22.97
N GLN A 119 -22.85 -16.02 -23.10
CA GLN A 119 -23.85 -16.09 -22.04
C GLN A 119 -24.96 -17.10 -22.35
N SER A 120 -24.87 -17.84 -23.45
CA SER A 120 -25.81 -18.94 -23.77
C SER A 120 -25.57 -20.24 -22.99
N GLY A 121 -24.45 -20.32 -22.25
CA GLY A 121 -24.02 -21.54 -21.55
C GLY A 121 -23.32 -22.57 -22.45
N LYS A 122 -23.00 -22.22 -23.71
CA LYS A 122 -22.34 -23.11 -24.67
C LYS A 122 -20.81 -22.98 -24.66
N GLY A 123 -20.27 -22.02 -23.91
CA GLY A 123 -18.83 -21.79 -23.75
C GLY A 123 -18.15 -21.25 -25.01
N LYS A 124 -18.91 -20.65 -25.95
CA LYS A 124 -18.40 -20.16 -27.23
C LYS A 124 -17.84 -18.73 -27.12
N HIS A 125 -16.85 -18.53 -26.26
CA HIS A 125 -16.25 -17.22 -26.01
C HIS A 125 -15.52 -16.66 -27.24
N LYS A 126 -15.53 -15.35 -27.41
CA LYS A 126 -14.68 -14.67 -28.41
C LYS A 126 -13.37 -14.27 -27.75
N VAL A 127 -12.31 -15.03 -28.03
CA VAL A 127 -10.99 -14.86 -27.40
C VAL A 127 -10.02 -14.18 -28.37
N HIS A 128 -9.20 -13.28 -27.83
CA HIS A 128 -7.99 -12.77 -28.45
C HIS A 128 -6.83 -12.86 -27.45
N SER A 129 -5.98 -13.87 -27.61
CA SER A 129 -4.88 -14.17 -26.70
C SER A 129 -3.51 -13.86 -27.30
N HIS A 130 -2.59 -13.42 -26.44
CA HIS A 130 -1.18 -13.24 -26.78
C HIS A 130 -0.25 -14.20 -26.03
N PHE A 131 -0.78 -15.09 -25.19
CA PHE A 131 0.02 -16.06 -24.45
C PHE A 131 0.63 -17.15 -25.36
N ASP A 132 -0.05 -17.50 -26.46
CA ASP A 132 0.36 -18.59 -27.37
C ASP A 132 1.12 -18.11 -28.63
N ARG A 133 1.57 -16.84 -28.67
CA ARG A 133 2.25 -16.33 -29.88
C ARG A 133 3.64 -16.93 -30.05
N SER A 134 4.07 -17.07 -31.31
CA SER A 134 5.43 -17.53 -31.65
C SER A 134 6.48 -16.58 -31.04
N LEU A 135 7.67 -17.11 -30.77
CA LEU A 135 8.80 -16.40 -30.16
C LEU A 135 9.19 -15.09 -30.88
N GLU A 136 8.74 -14.89 -32.12
CA GLU A 136 9.02 -13.72 -32.95
C GLU A 136 8.27 -12.46 -32.50
N SER A 137 7.11 -12.60 -31.87
CA SER A 137 6.34 -11.48 -31.32
C SER A 137 6.28 -11.61 -29.80
N GLY A 138 7.30 -11.04 -29.13
CA GLY A 138 7.38 -11.02 -27.67
C GLY A 138 6.30 -10.16 -26.99
N PRO A 139 6.37 -10.05 -25.66
CA PRO A 139 5.45 -9.25 -24.85
C PRO A 139 5.37 -7.78 -25.30
N TYR A 140 4.21 -7.16 -25.09
CA TYR A 140 4.02 -5.74 -25.37
C TYR A 140 4.65 -4.88 -24.29
N THR A 141 5.27 -3.78 -24.69
CA THR A 141 5.82 -2.79 -23.76
C THR A 141 4.83 -1.64 -23.56
N LEU A 142 4.44 -1.40 -22.32
CA LEU A 142 3.63 -0.27 -21.85
C LEU A 142 4.56 0.74 -21.19
N LYS A 143 4.72 1.90 -21.82
CA LYS A 143 5.83 2.82 -21.52
C LYS A 143 5.57 3.79 -20.37
N TYR A 144 4.31 4.07 -20.07
CA TYR A 144 3.89 5.07 -19.11
C TYR A 144 2.44 4.82 -18.68
N ARG A 145 2.00 5.46 -17.59
CA ARG A 145 0.62 5.41 -17.12
C ARG A 145 -0.37 5.91 -18.17
N GLY A 146 -1.39 5.11 -18.47
CA GLY A 146 -2.37 5.36 -19.53
C GLY A 146 -1.97 4.79 -20.90
N SER A 147 -0.76 4.23 -21.03
CA SER A 147 -0.40 3.40 -22.18
C SER A 147 -1.35 2.21 -22.26
N MET A 148 -1.76 1.83 -23.47
CA MET A 148 -2.78 0.79 -23.65
C MET A 148 -2.54 -0.05 -24.91
N TRP A 149 -2.88 -1.33 -24.81
CA TRP A 149 -2.84 -2.29 -25.91
C TRP A 149 -4.17 -3.03 -26.03
N GLY A 150 -4.51 -3.45 -27.24
CA GLY A 150 -5.81 -4.08 -27.49
C GLY A 150 -6.23 -3.99 -28.95
N TYR A 151 -7.52 -4.09 -29.19
CA TYR A 151 -8.08 -4.28 -30.52
C TYR A 151 -9.08 -3.18 -30.86
N LYS A 152 -8.73 -2.38 -31.88
CA LYS A 152 -9.62 -1.35 -32.45
C LYS A 152 -10.90 -1.97 -33.03
N ARG A 153 -10.77 -3.11 -33.71
CA ARG A 153 -11.88 -3.85 -34.33
C ARG A 153 -12.10 -5.18 -33.62
N PHE A 154 -12.39 -5.14 -32.31
CA PHE A 154 -12.49 -6.35 -31.49
C PHE A 154 -13.69 -7.22 -31.90
N PHE A 155 -14.86 -6.61 -32.10
CA PHE A 155 -16.04 -7.29 -32.62
C PHE A 155 -16.95 -6.32 -33.38
N ARG A 156 -17.66 -6.80 -34.41
CA ARG A 156 -18.64 -5.96 -35.13
C ARG A 156 -19.81 -5.63 -34.21
N ARG A 157 -20.21 -4.37 -34.14
CA ARG A 157 -21.28 -3.95 -33.22
C ARG A 157 -22.62 -4.60 -33.56
N THR A 158 -23.02 -4.60 -34.83
CA THR A 158 -24.29 -5.23 -35.26
C THR A 158 -24.33 -6.72 -34.95
N ALA A 159 -23.18 -7.41 -35.06
CA ALA A 159 -23.05 -8.80 -34.66
C ALA A 159 -23.09 -8.96 -33.14
N LEU A 160 -22.48 -8.04 -32.38
CA LEU A 160 -22.52 -8.06 -30.91
C LEU A 160 -23.95 -8.01 -30.39
N GLU A 161 -24.72 -7.04 -30.89
CA GLU A 161 -26.08 -6.74 -30.44
C GLU A 161 -27.08 -7.85 -30.73
N THR A 162 -26.77 -8.74 -31.66
CA THR A 162 -27.59 -9.91 -32.03
C THR A 162 -27.03 -11.24 -31.52
N SER A 163 -25.88 -11.21 -30.83
CA SER A 163 -25.16 -12.41 -30.38
C SER A 163 -25.55 -12.86 -28.97
N ASP A 164 -25.06 -14.04 -28.58
CA ASP A 164 -25.16 -14.53 -27.22
C ASP A 164 -24.14 -13.91 -26.24
N PHE A 165 -23.34 -12.94 -26.70
CA PHE A 165 -22.42 -12.19 -25.84
C PHE A 165 -23.10 -11.05 -25.08
N LEU A 166 -24.22 -10.53 -25.59
CA LEU A 166 -25.03 -9.49 -24.95
C LEU A 166 -26.39 -10.09 -24.55
N LYS A 167 -26.64 -10.23 -23.25
CA LYS A 167 -27.91 -10.74 -22.69
C LYS A 167 -28.36 -9.83 -21.57
N ASP A 168 -29.66 -9.58 -21.49
CA ASP A 168 -30.26 -8.74 -20.43
C ASP A 168 -29.56 -7.39 -20.26
N ASP A 169 -29.22 -6.77 -21.40
CA ASP A 169 -28.47 -5.52 -21.50
C ASP A 169 -27.09 -5.52 -20.79
N CYS A 170 -26.53 -6.72 -20.61
CA CYS A 170 -25.29 -6.97 -19.89
C CYS A 170 -24.24 -7.60 -20.82
N LEU A 171 -23.04 -7.02 -20.84
CA LEU A 171 -21.86 -7.53 -21.52
C LEU A 171 -20.81 -7.97 -20.49
N LYS A 172 -20.15 -9.11 -20.71
CA LYS A 172 -19.12 -9.63 -19.80
C LYS A 172 -17.80 -9.82 -20.54
N ILE A 173 -16.75 -9.18 -20.06
CA ILE A 173 -15.39 -9.24 -20.61
C ILE A 173 -14.49 -9.84 -19.54
N ASN A 174 -13.72 -10.88 -19.89
CA ASN A 174 -12.63 -11.36 -19.07
C ASN A 174 -11.31 -10.86 -19.68
N CYS A 175 -10.46 -10.27 -18.85
CA CYS A 175 -9.12 -9.87 -19.23
C CYS A 175 -8.11 -10.65 -18.40
N THR A 176 -7.17 -11.31 -19.05
CA THR A 176 -6.01 -11.93 -18.38
C THR A 176 -4.76 -11.16 -18.78
N VAL A 177 -3.94 -10.79 -17.81
CA VAL A 177 -2.68 -10.09 -18.02
C VAL A 177 -1.57 -10.97 -17.48
N GLY A 178 -0.48 -11.08 -18.24
CA GLY A 178 0.74 -11.77 -17.84
C GLY A 178 1.89 -10.78 -17.84
N VAL A 179 2.28 -10.31 -16.66
CA VAL A 179 3.37 -9.34 -16.51
C VAL A 179 4.69 -10.05 -16.46
N VAL A 180 5.62 -9.64 -17.31
CA VAL A 180 6.95 -10.25 -17.38
C VAL A 180 7.85 -9.67 -16.30
N VAL A 181 8.24 -10.51 -15.36
CA VAL A 181 9.10 -10.17 -14.23
C VAL A 181 10.44 -10.89 -14.42
N SER A 182 11.53 -10.14 -14.33
CA SER A 182 12.87 -10.70 -14.34
C SER A 182 13.46 -10.62 -12.94
N THR A 183 13.73 -11.76 -12.33
CA THR A 183 14.45 -11.85 -11.06
C THR A 183 15.86 -12.39 -11.31
N ILE A 184 16.80 -12.00 -10.47
CA ILE A 184 18.11 -12.66 -10.40
C ILE A 184 17.94 -13.77 -9.38
N ASP A 185 18.04 -15.01 -9.84
CA ASP A 185 17.84 -16.18 -9.00
C ASP A 185 19.09 -16.36 -8.11
N TYR A 186 18.99 -15.85 -6.89
CA TYR A 186 19.93 -16.24 -5.83
C TYR A 186 19.52 -17.63 -5.35
N SER A 187 19.91 -18.67 -6.11
CA SER A 187 19.69 -20.05 -5.72
C SER A 187 20.38 -20.30 -4.37
N ARG A 188 19.63 -20.26 -3.26
CA ARG A 188 20.01 -20.86 -1.98
C ARG A 188 19.46 -22.30 -1.99
N PRO A 189 20.24 -23.32 -2.39
CA PRO A 189 19.78 -24.70 -2.48
C PRO A 189 19.38 -25.33 -1.14
N HIS A 190 19.53 -24.61 -0.03
CA HIS A 190 19.15 -25.04 1.32
C HIS A 190 18.44 -23.87 2.02
N SER A 191 17.12 -23.76 1.83
CA SER A 191 16.31 -22.81 2.62
C SER A 191 15.93 -23.48 3.93
N ILE A 192 16.50 -23.00 5.04
CA ILE A 192 16.00 -23.34 6.37
C ILE A 192 14.70 -22.57 6.55
N GLN A 193 13.61 -23.29 6.80
CA GLN A 193 12.34 -22.67 7.18
C GLN A 193 12.54 -22.03 8.55
N VAL A 194 12.50 -20.71 8.60
CA VAL A 194 12.57 -19.94 9.85
C VAL A 194 11.13 -19.74 10.32
N PRO A 195 10.74 -20.21 11.52
CA PRO A 195 9.44 -19.92 12.09
C PRO A 195 9.22 -18.41 12.27
N ASP A 196 7.96 -18.00 12.33
CA ASP A 196 7.63 -16.62 12.70
C ASP A 196 8.15 -16.29 14.10
N SER A 197 8.38 -15.00 14.36
CA SER A 197 8.87 -14.54 15.65
C SER A 197 7.87 -14.83 16.76
N ASP A 198 8.31 -15.50 17.82
CA ASP A 198 7.54 -15.82 19.02
C ASP A 198 7.79 -14.82 20.18
N ILE A 199 8.54 -13.74 19.92
CA ILE A 199 8.91 -12.75 20.94
C ILE A 199 7.67 -12.14 21.63
N GLY A 200 6.61 -11.85 20.88
CA GLY A 200 5.37 -11.31 21.43
C GLY A 200 4.66 -12.31 22.35
N TYR A 201 4.75 -13.61 22.05
CA TYR A 201 4.22 -14.66 22.93
C TYR A 201 5.01 -14.73 24.25
N HIS A 202 6.34 -14.67 24.17
CA HIS A 202 7.21 -14.70 25.35
C HIS A 202 6.99 -13.50 26.27
N PHE A 203 6.95 -12.27 25.74
CA PHE A 203 6.62 -11.09 26.54
C PHE A 203 5.19 -11.11 27.06
N GLY A 204 4.23 -11.55 26.24
CA GLY A 204 2.85 -11.74 26.71
C GLY A 204 2.73 -12.71 27.88
N THR A 205 3.54 -13.77 27.90
CA THR A 205 3.58 -14.73 29.02
C THR A 205 4.10 -14.08 30.31
N LEU A 206 5.11 -13.18 30.23
CA LEU A 206 5.57 -12.41 31.39
C LEU A 206 4.46 -11.53 31.97
N LEU A 207 3.67 -10.90 31.10
CA LEU A 207 2.53 -10.08 31.51
C LEU A 207 1.46 -10.93 32.23
N ASP A 208 1.09 -12.07 31.65
CA ASP A 208 0.01 -12.93 32.14
C ASP A 208 0.38 -13.66 33.45
N ASN A 209 1.65 -14.06 33.60
CA ASN A 209 2.14 -14.76 34.80
C ASN A 209 2.58 -13.80 35.92
N HIS A 210 2.66 -12.49 35.64
CA HIS A 210 3.15 -11.47 36.58
C HIS A 210 4.59 -11.73 37.07
N GLU A 211 5.45 -12.29 36.21
CA GLU A 211 6.85 -12.60 36.53
C GLU A 211 7.74 -11.37 36.42
N GLY A 212 8.35 -10.92 37.53
CA GLY A 212 9.30 -9.80 37.51
C GLY A 212 8.67 -8.41 37.45
N VAL A 213 7.38 -8.30 37.79
CA VAL A 213 6.62 -7.05 37.84
C VAL A 213 7.30 -6.03 38.77
N ASP A 214 7.44 -4.79 38.30
CA ASP A 214 8.09 -3.69 39.01
C ASP A 214 7.22 -2.41 39.08
N VAL A 215 6.00 -2.47 38.55
CA VAL A 215 5.01 -1.39 38.58
C VAL A 215 3.58 -1.94 38.55
N ILE A 216 2.67 -1.26 39.25
CA ILE A 216 1.22 -1.48 39.16
C ILE A 216 0.58 -0.22 38.56
N LEU A 217 -0.25 -0.39 37.54
CA LEU A 217 -1.00 0.68 36.90
C LEU A 217 -2.47 0.56 37.31
N ASN A 218 -2.98 1.54 38.02
CA ASN A 218 -4.37 1.59 38.48
C ASN A 218 -5.19 2.42 37.48
N VAL A 219 -6.06 1.76 36.73
CA VAL A 219 -6.90 2.36 35.70
C VAL A 219 -8.35 2.18 36.13
N GLY A 220 -9.04 3.27 36.45
CA GLY A 220 -10.45 3.20 36.87
C GLY A 220 -10.74 2.29 38.07
N GLY A 221 -9.76 2.03 38.93
CA GLY A 221 -9.86 1.11 40.07
C GLY A 221 -9.42 -0.32 39.78
N GLU A 222 -9.16 -0.68 38.51
CA GLU A 222 -8.58 -1.96 38.13
C GLU A 222 -7.04 -1.88 38.14
N ARG A 223 -6.38 -2.88 38.74
CA ARG A 223 -4.92 -2.92 38.87
C ARG A 223 -4.29 -3.81 37.81
N PHE A 224 -3.36 -3.25 37.05
CA PHE A 224 -2.59 -3.91 36.01
C PHE A 224 -1.12 -4.02 36.40
N HIS A 225 -0.64 -5.25 36.56
CA HIS A 225 0.77 -5.54 36.82
C HIS A 225 1.58 -5.44 35.51
N ALA A 226 2.72 -4.75 35.52
CA ALA A 226 3.53 -4.54 34.33
C ALA A 226 5.03 -4.33 34.63
N HIS A 227 5.79 -4.04 33.58
CA HIS A 227 7.24 -3.87 33.60
C HIS A 227 7.62 -2.50 33.04
N LYS A 228 8.28 -1.66 33.86
CA LYS A 228 8.66 -0.29 33.48
C LYS A 228 9.47 -0.25 32.19
N LEU A 229 10.45 -1.15 32.05
CA LEU A 229 11.32 -1.19 30.87
C LEU A 229 10.58 -1.60 29.59
N VAL A 230 9.63 -2.53 29.66
CA VAL A 230 8.84 -2.93 28.48
C VAL A 230 7.94 -1.78 28.03
N LEU A 231 7.25 -1.13 28.98
CA LEU A 231 6.43 0.05 28.71
C LEU A 231 7.25 1.22 28.12
N ALA A 232 8.39 1.55 28.75
CA ALA A 232 9.29 2.62 28.33
C ALA A 232 9.96 2.36 26.97
N ALA A 233 10.20 1.09 26.62
CA ALA A 233 10.74 0.74 25.30
C ALA A 233 9.72 0.94 24.17
N ARG A 234 8.43 0.89 24.49
CA ARG A 234 7.34 0.83 23.51
C ARG A 234 6.56 2.13 23.39
N SER A 235 6.57 2.97 24.42
CA SER A 235 5.90 4.27 24.48
C SER A 235 6.86 5.32 25.02
N THR A 236 7.04 6.40 24.26
CA THR A 236 7.85 7.56 24.69
C THR A 236 7.23 8.24 25.91
N VAL A 237 5.90 8.24 26.03
CA VAL A 237 5.19 8.77 27.20
C VAL A 237 5.51 7.97 28.46
N PHE A 238 5.44 6.63 28.40
CA PHE A 238 5.87 5.81 29.53
C PHE A 238 7.37 5.92 29.79
N ARG A 239 8.18 6.08 28.73
CA ARG A 239 9.62 6.30 28.87
C ARG A 239 9.90 7.54 29.70
N SER A 240 9.29 8.68 29.36
CA SER A 240 9.46 9.91 30.10
C SER A 240 8.95 9.78 31.53
N LYS A 241 7.80 9.13 31.71
CA LYS A 241 7.21 8.90 33.05
C LYS A 241 8.08 8.04 33.97
N PHE A 242 8.88 7.10 33.43
CA PHE A 242 9.65 6.16 34.25
C PHE A 242 11.15 6.41 34.29
N LEU A 243 11.72 6.99 33.23
CA LEU A 243 13.16 7.12 33.06
C LEU A 243 13.65 8.56 33.06
N ASP A 244 12.84 9.55 32.69
CA ASP A 244 13.31 10.95 32.66
C ASP A 244 13.40 11.55 34.08
N ASP A 245 12.50 11.16 35.00
CA ASP A 245 12.60 11.50 36.44
C ASP A 245 13.87 10.94 37.13
N VAL A 246 14.52 9.94 36.53
CA VAL A 246 15.78 9.34 37.03
C VAL A 246 17.00 10.15 36.56
N LEU A 247 16.87 10.91 35.47
CA LEU A 247 17.97 11.64 34.82
C LEU A 247 18.12 13.09 35.30
N ASP A 248 17.05 13.70 35.84
CA ASP A 248 17.04 15.11 36.29
C ASP A 248 17.61 15.36 37.71
N GLY A 249 18.11 14.31 38.38
CA GLY A 249 19.04 14.44 39.50
C GLY A 249 18.41 14.47 40.89
N GLU A 250 19.02 13.70 41.79
CA GLU A 250 19.13 13.98 43.23
C GLU A 250 17.84 14.46 43.93
N LYS A 251 16.89 13.54 44.17
CA LYS A 251 16.06 13.43 45.39
C LYS A 251 14.96 12.41 45.16
N ASN A 252 15.25 11.17 45.53
CA ASN A 252 14.40 10.40 46.43
C ASN A 252 15.31 9.30 47.00
N GLU A 253 15.90 9.66 48.13
CA GLU A 253 16.71 8.79 48.97
C GLU A 253 15.97 7.49 49.26
N ALA A 254 16.73 6.40 49.27
CA ALA A 254 16.69 5.38 50.30
C ALA A 254 15.30 5.10 50.91
N GLY A 255 14.54 4.26 50.22
CA GLY A 255 13.52 3.44 50.84
C GLY A 255 13.62 2.06 50.23
N GLU A 256 14.32 1.17 50.92
CA GLU A 256 14.11 -0.28 50.80
C GLU A 256 12.69 -0.59 51.29
N SER A 257 11.67 -0.23 50.51
CA SER A 257 10.40 -0.91 50.60
C SER A 257 10.24 -1.70 49.32
N ASP A 258 10.10 -3.02 49.49
CA ASP A 258 9.76 -4.03 48.50
C ASP A 258 8.34 -3.80 47.91
N GLU A 259 7.85 -2.56 47.96
CA GLU A 259 6.50 -2.16 47.63
C GLU A 259 6.45 -1.73 46.17
N LEU A 260 5.68 -2.48 45.39
CA LEU A 260 5.38 -2.17 44.00
C LEU A 260 4.79 -0.77 43.88
N HIS A 261 5.44 0.07 43.07
CA HIS A 261 4.99 1.44 42.86
C HIS A 261 3.67 1.45 42.07
N GLU A 262 2.60 1.97 42.68
CA GLU A 262 1.27 2.08 42.07
C GLU A 262 1.10 3.46 41.41
N ILE A 263 0.75 3.47 40.13
CA ILE A 263 0.59 4.67 39.30
C ILE A 263 -0.84 4.74 38.79
N ILE A 264 -1.49 5.88 38.99
CA ILE A 264 -2.86 6.10 38.53
C ILE A 264 -2.86 6.53 37.05
N ILE A 265 -3.77 5.95 36.27
CA ILE A 265 -4.09 6.31 34.89
C ILE A 265 -5.59 6.60 34.84
N ASP A 266 -5.95 7.85 34.62
CA ASP A 266 -7.33 8.36 34.65
C ASP A 266 -7.86 8.79 33.27
N ASP A 267 -7.03 8.72 32.24
CA ASP A 267 -7.31 9.20 30.89
C ASP A 267 -7.96 8.15 29.95
N MET A 268 -8.16 6.91 30.44
CA MET A 268 -8.83 5.86 29.67
C MET A 268 -9.56 4.81 30.51
N GLU A 269 -10.47 4.10 29.87
CA GLU A 269 -11.21 2.98 30.48
C GLU A 269 -10.33 1.73 30.65
N PRO A 270 -10.57 0.89 31.68
CA PRO A 270 -9.77 -0.31 31.94
C PRO A 270 -9.69 -1.26 30.73
N LYS A 271 -10.79 -1.41 29.98
CA LYS A 271 -10.84 -2.25 28.78
C LYS A 271 -9.93 -1.74 27.66
N VAL A 272 -9.88 -0.43 27.46
CA VAL A 272 -9.01 0.22 26.47
C VAL A 272 -7.55 0.06 26.88
N PHE A 273 -7.26 0.30 28.17
CA PHE A 273 -5.93 0.12 28.72
C PHE A 273 -5.44 -1.33 28.59
N LYS A 274 -6.30 -2.31 28.87
CA LYS A 274 -5.99 -3.73 28.71
C LYS A 274 -5.62 -4.07 27.25
N ALA A 275 -6.37 -3.55 26.28
CA ALA A 275 -6.07 -3.74 24.85
C ALA A 275 -4.76 -3.04 24.44
N MET A 276 -4.50 -1.85 24.96
CA MET A 276 -3.22 -1.16 24.75
C MET A 276 -2.04 -1.95 25.34
N LEU A 277 -2.21 -2.50 26.56
CA LEU A 277 -1.19 -3.32 27.22
C LEU A 277 -0.94 -4.62 26.45
N HIS A 278 -1.98 -5.27 25.94
CA HIS A 278 -1.85 -6.41 25.03
C HIS A 278 -0.95 -6.08 23.84
N PHE A 279 -1.20 -4.94 23.16
CA PHE A 279 -0.36 -4.49 22.06
C PHE A 279 1.10 -4.23 22.47
N ILE A 280 1.33 -3.58 23.63
CA ILE A 280 2.68 -3.25 24.08
C ILE A 280 3.54 -4.51 24.20
N TYR A 281 2.99 -5.60 24.73
CA TYR A 281 3.71 -6.86 24.96
C TYR A 281 3.70 -7.82 23.76
N ARG A 282 2.60 -7.84 22.99
CA ARG A 282 2.38 -8.86 21.93
C ARG A 282 2.47 -8.29 20.51
N ASP A 283 2.60 -6.97 20.36
CA ASP A 283 2.68 -6.24 19.08
C ASP A 283 1.52 -6.57 18.12
N THR A 284 0.34 -6.87 18.68
CA THR A 284 -0.87 -7.28 17.95
C THR A 284 -2.12 -6.65 18.58
N LEU A 285 -3.15 -6.46 17.77
CA LEU A 285 -4.48 -6.11 18.27
C LEU A 285 -5.14 -7.31 18.95
N VAL A 286 -6.09 -7.04 19.82
CA VAL A 286 -7.03 -8.06 20.31
C VAL A 286 -7.96 -8.51 19.18
N ASP A 287 -8.61 -9.65 19.35
CA ASP A 287 -9.47 -10.25 18.31
C ASP A 287 -10.58 -9.29 17.85
N ASP A 288 -10.95 -9.36 16.56
CA ASP A 288 -11.97 -8.51 15.93
C ASP A 288 -13.30 -8.50 16.73
N ASN A 289 -13.69 -9.63 17.30
CA ASN A 289 -14.89 -9.73 18.15
C ASN A 289 -14.81 -8.84 19.40
N GLU A 290 -13.63 -8.70 20.02
CA GLU A 290 -13.44 -7.81 21.18
C GLU A 290 -13.41 -6.34 20.76
N LEU A 291 -12.85 -6.03 19.58
CA LEU A 291 -12.86 -4.68 19.00
C LEU A 291 -14.28 -4.21 18.66
N ASP A 292 -15.17 -5.13 18.27
CA ASP A 292 -16.58 -4.87 17.97
C ASP A 292 -17.51 -4.90 19.21
N ALA A 293 -17.02 -5.41 20.36
CA ALA A 293 -17.83 -5.73 21.55
C ALA A 293 -18.36 -4.52 22.35
N SER A 294 -18.44 -3.32 21.77
CA SER A 294 -19.11 -2.16 22.37
C SER A 294 -20.26 -1.59 21.52
N SER A 295 -20.73 -2.37 20.54
CA SER A 295 -21.87 -2.03 19.67
C SER A 295 -23.23 -2.24 20.35
N SER A 296 -23.49 -1.53 21.46
CA SER A 296 -24.86 -1.25 21.89
C SER A 296 -25.25 0.14 21.41
N GLU A 297 -25.71 0.26 20.16
CA GLU A 297 -26.35 1.45 19.57
C GLU A 297 -25.66 2.83 19.81
N GLY A 298 -24.33 2.83 19.96
CA GLY A 298 -23.52 4.03 20.25
C GLY A 298 -22.87 4.65 19.02
N SER A 299 -22.32 5.86 19.20
CA SER A 299 -21.51 6.55 18.18
C SER A 299 -20.25 5.74 17.85
N ILE A 300 -19.68 5.89 16.65
CA ILE A 300 -18.40 5.24 16.28
C ILE A 300 -17.29 5.53 17.30
N SER A 301 -17.33 6.71 17.94
CA SER A 301 -16.40 7.13 18.99
C SER A 301 -16.44 6.25 20.24
N ASP A 302 -17.54 5.55 20.49
CA ASP A 302 -17.71 4.67 21.64
C ASP A 302 -17.17 3.25 21.38
N THR A 303 -16.73 2.97 20.15
CA THR A 303 -16.12 1.68 19.80
C THR A 303 -14.79 1.48 20.52
N LEU A 304 -14.47 0.24 20.89
CA LEU A 304 -13.15 -0.05 21.48
C LEU A 304 -12.02 0.36 20.53
N ALA A 305 -12.18 0.11 19.22
CA ALA A 305 -11.21 0.51 18.20
C ALA A 305 -10.98 2.04 18.16
N ALA A 306 -12.05 2.84 18.24
CA ALA A 306 -11.95 4.31 18.30
C ALA A 306 -11.24 4.79 19.57
N LYS A 307 -11.59 4.24 20.73
CA LYS A 307 -10.95 4.59 22.01
C LYS A 307 -9.49 4.13 22.05
N LEU A 308 -9.18 2.98 21.44
CA LEU A 308 -7.82 2.47 21.33
C LEU A 308 -6.98 3.32 20.37
N LEU A 309 -7.58 3.86 19.29
CA LEU A 309 -6.92 4.86 18.44
C LEU A 309 -6.53 6.10 19.25
N ALA A 310 -7.45 6.61 20.08
CA ALA A 310 -7.19 7.75 20.96
C ALA A 310 -6.03 7.46 21.93
N ALA A 311 -6.05 6.29 22.58
CA ALA A 311 -4.96 5.87 23.46
C ALA A 311 -3.63 5.73 22.71
N ALA A 312 -3.65 5.18 21.49
CA ALA A 312 -2.45 5.03 20.68
C ALA A 312 -1.82 6.37 20.31
N ASP A 313 -2.63 7.40 20.03
CA ASP A 313 -2.14 8.76 19.79
C ASP A 313 -1.57 9.38 21.08
N MET A 314 -2.31 9.29 22.19
CA MET A 314 -1.89 9.88 23.48
C MET A 314 -0.61 9.26 24.05
N TYR A 315 -0.39 7.97 23.85
CA TYR A 315 0.79 7.24 24.36
C TYR A 315 1.90 7.06 23.31
N ASP A 316 1.78 7.73 22.16
CA ASP A 316 2.76 7.71 21.07
C ASP A 316 3.09 6.31 20.57
N LEU A 317 2.04 5.51 20.33
CA LEU A 317 2.12 4.14 19.83
C LEU A 317 1.82 4.12 18.32
N ALA A 318 2.73 4.66 17.50
CA ALA A 318 2.51 4.88 16.06
C ALA A 318 2.03 3.62 15.30
N ARG A 319 2.59 2.44 15.58
CA ARG A 319 2.16 1.19 14.93
C ARG A 319 0.76 0.74 15.39
N LEU A 320 0.42 0.92 16.66
CA LEU A 320 -0.94 0.64 17.15
C LEU A 320 -1.95 1.57 16.48
N ARG A 321 -1.60 2.86 16.32
CA ARG A 321 -2.43 3.84 15.63
C ARG A 321 -2.75 3.36 14.21
N LEU A 322 -1.73 2.95 13.43
CA LEU A 322 -1.92 2.39 12.09
C LEU A 322 -2.76 1.11 12.05
N LEU A 323 -2.63 0.22 13.05
CA LEU A 323 -3.46 -0.98 13.15
C LEU A 323 -4.94 -0.62 13.39
N CYS A 324 -5.20 0.35 14.28
CA CYS A 324 -6.55 0.87 14.51
C CYS A 324 -7.10 1.57 13.26
N GLU A 325 -6.28 2.36 12.55
CA GLU A 325 -6.65 2.99 11.28
C GLU A 325 -7.07 1.96 10.23
N SER A 326 -6.28 0.90 10.07
CA SER A 326 -6.58 -0.20 9.14
C SER A 326 -7.87 -0.92 9.51
N TYR A 327 -8.12 -1.14 10.80
CA TYR A 327 -9.36 -1.76 11.29
C TYR A 327 -10.58 -0.89 10.99
N LEU A 328 -10.55 0.39 11.42
CA LEU A 328 -11.64 1.34 11.24
C LEU A 328 -11.95 1.61 9.77
N CYS A 329 -10.93 1.54 8.91
CA CYS A 329 -11.08 1.68 7.46
C CYS A 329 -12.06 0.65 6.86
N LYS A 330 -12.18 -0.55 7.44
CA LYS A 330 -13.11 -1.60 6.97
C LYS A 330 -14.59 -1.18 7.12
N GLY A 331 -14.90 -0.29 8.06
CA GLY A 331 -16.25 0.17 8.39
C GLY A 331 -16.68 1.47 7.70
N ILE A 332 -15.88 1.99 6.76
CA ILE A 332 -16.21 3.23 6.05
C ILE A 332 -17.40 3.00 5.12
N SER A 333 -18.41 3.84 5.27
CA SER A 333 -19.63 3.88 4.46
C SER A 333 -20.12 5.31 4.35
N VAL A 334 -21.13 5.57 3.51
CA VAL A 334 -21.76 6.89 3.41
C VAL A 334 -22.26 7.38 4.78
N ALA A 335 -22.79 6.50 5.62
CA ALA A 335 -23.33 6.86 6.92
C ALA A 335 -22.24 7.15 7.97
N THR A 336 -21.07 6.51 7.86
CA THR A 336 -20.01 6.53 8.89
C THR A 336 -18.81 7.39 8.52
N VAL A 337 -18.63 7.76 7.25
CA VAL A 337 -17.40 8.45 6.79
C VAL A 337 -17.17 9.78 7.51
N SER A 338 -18.21 10.58 7.75
CA SER A 338 -18.05 11.89 8.37
C SER A 338 -17.59 11.81 9.82
N SER A 339 -18.17 10.90 10.62
CA SER A 339 -17.75 10.66 12.00
C SER A 339 -16.37 10.01 12.06
N THR A 340 -16.06 9.09 11.14
CA THR A 340 -14.74 8.47 11.03
C THR A 340 -13.66 9.49 10.65
N LEU A 341 -13.98 10.42 9.76
CA LEU A 341 -13.08 11.50 9.34
C LEU A 341 -12.76 12.44 10.50
N ALA A 342 -13.78 12.88 11.25
CA ALA A 342 -13.59 13.71 12.44
C ALA A 342 -12.71 13.01 13.49
N LEU A 343 -12.92 11.70 13.68
CA LEU A 343 -12.14 10.89 14.59
C LEU A 343 -10.68 10.75 14.13
N ALA A 344 -10.47 10.53 12.84
CA ALA A 344 -9.13 10.39 12.26
C ALA A 344 -8.32 11.69 12.39
N ASP A 345 -8.97 12.84 12.13
CA ASP A 345 -8.35 14.16 12.31
C ASP A 345 -7.99 14.43 13.77
N ARG A 346 -8.91 14.15 14.69
CA ARG A 346 -8.73 14.40 16.13
C ARG A 346 -7.55 13.65 16.74
N TYR A 347 -7.28 12.43 16.28
CA TYR A 347 -6.25 11.55 16.83
C TYR A 347 -5.09 11.32 15.86
N HIS A 348 -4.83 12.28 14.96
CA HIS A 348 -3.69 12.30 14.05
C HIS A 348 -3.50 11.00 13.24
N ALA A 349 -4.61 10.36 12.87
CA ALA A 349 -4.67 9.15 12.07
C ALA A 349 -4.70 9.51 10.58
N MET A 350 -3.51 9.82 10.06
CA MET A 350 -3.34 10.46 8.76
C MET A 350 -3.74 9.56 7.57
N GLU A 351 -3.51 8.25 7.66
CA GLU A 351 -3.85 7.31 6.59
C GLU A 351 -5.37 7.11 6.52
N LEU A 352 -6.02 6.91 7.67
CA LEU A 352 -7.47 6.84 7.76
C LEU A 352 -8.14 8.14 7.33
N LYS A 353 -7.58 9.30 7.70
CA LYS A 353 -8.06 10.62 7.27
C LYS A 353 -8.01 10.73 5.75
N ALA A 354 -6.89 10.37 5.12
CA ALA A 354 -6.72 10.41 3.67
C ALA A 354 -7.75 9.52 2.94
N VAL A 355 -7.98 8.29 3.43
CA VAL A 355 -8.98 7.38 2.87
C VAL A 355 -10.39 7.96 3.02
N CYS A 356 -10.73 8.50 4.19
CA CYS A 356 -12.03 9.13 4.45
C CYS A 356 -12.27 10.34 3.53
N LEU A 357 -11.28 11.22 3.36
CA LEU A 357 -11.39 12.38 2.46
C LEU A 357 -11.66 11.95 1.02
N LYS A 358 -10.92 10.94 0.52
CA LYS A 358 -11.11 10.40 -0.82
C LYS A 358 -12.49 9.77 -0.99
N PHE A 359 -12.92 8.93 -0.05
CA PHE A 359 -14.24 8.29 -0.10
C PHE A 359 -15.37 9.33 -0.05
N ALA A 360 -15.25 10.33 0.82
CA ALA A 360 -16.23 11.41 0.95
C ALA A 360 -16.31 12.25 -0.32
N ALA A 361 -15.18 12.54 -0.97
CA ALA A 361 -15.13 13.20 -2.26
C ALA A 361 -15.85 12.39 -3.35
N GLU A 362 -15.53 11.10 -3.49
CA GLU A 362 -16.14 10.23 -4.50
C GLU A 362 -17.66 10.05 -4.30
N ASN A 363 -18.16 10.18 -3.06
CA ASN A 363 -19.56 9.95 -2.69
C ASN A 363 -20.27 11.21 -2.16
N LEU A 364 -19.76 12.40 -2.49
CA LEU A 364 -20.16 13.67 -1.84
C LEU A 364 -21.67 13.91 -1.82
N SER A 365 -22.36 13.64 -2.94
CA SER A 365 -23.80 13.86 -3.07
C SER A 365 -24.65 13.07 -2.07
N ALA A 366 -24.17 11.91 -1.61
CA ALA A 366 -24.81 11.12 -0.59
C ALA A 366 -24.37 11.58 0.81
N VAL A 367 -23.08 11.83 1.00
CA VAL A 367 -22.49 12.24 2.28
C VAL A 367 -23.07 13.57 2.79
N ILE A 368 -23.25 14.57 1.92
CA ILE A 368 -23.81 15.89 2.30
C ILE A 368 -25.21 15.78 2.93
N ARG A 369 -25.96 14.71 2.64
CA ARG A 369 -27.31 14.50 3.15
C ARG A 369 -27.34 13.74 4.49
N THR A 370 -26.18 13.45 5.08
CA THR A 370 -26.07 12.71 6.33
C THR A 370 -25.95 13.65 7.53
N GLU A 371 -26.50 13.23 8.67
CA GLU A 371 -26.34 13.96 9.94
C GLU A 371 -24.86 14.09 10.35
N GLY A 372 -24.03 13.11 9.98
CA GLY A 372 -22.59 13.18 10.20
C GLY A 372 -21.91 14.33 9.45
N PHE A 373 -22.39 14.69 8.26
CA PHE A 373 -21.86 15.84 7.52
C PHE A 373 -22.31 17.17 8.12
N ASP A 374 -23.54 17.25 8.63
CA ASP A 374 -24.00 18.40 9.41
C ASP A 374 -23.14 18.58 10.68
N TYR A 375 -22.81 17.49 11.37
CA TYR A 375 -21.86 17.54 12.49
C TYR A 375 -20.48 18.10 12.09
N LEU A 376 -19.93 17.67 10.94
CA LEU A 376 -18.67 18.23 10.43
C LEU A 376 -18.77 19.73 10.14
N LYS A 377 -19.93 20.19 9.67
CA LYS A 377 -20.16 21.61 9.39
C LYS A 377 -20.07 22.47 10.65
N ASP A 378 -20.67 21.97 11.71
CA ASP A 378 -20.81 22.75 12.94
C ASP A 378 -19.55 22.64 13.82
N ASN A 379 -18.81 21.52 13.74
CA ASN A 379 -17.70 21.22 14.66
C ASN A 379 -16.31 21.19 13.99
N CYS A 380 -16.22 20.92 12.68
CA CYS A 380 -14.94 20.72 11.98
C CYS A 380 -14.92 21.37 10.57
N PRO A 381 -15.08 22.70 10.46
CA PRO A 381 -15.18 23.38 9.16
C PRO A 381 -13.92 23.26 8.28
N SER A 382 -12.74 23.04 8.88
CA SER A 382 -11.50 22.74 8.15
C SER A 382 -11.63 21.47 7.30
N LEU A 383 -12.24 20.41 7.86
CA LEU A 383 -12.42 19.13 7.17
C LEU A 383 -13.34 19.25 5.95
N GLN A 384 -14.32 20.16 5.98
CA GLN A 384 -15.12 20.44 4.78
C GLN A 384 -14.28 21.04 3.66
N SER A 385 -13.42 22.00 4.02
CA SER A 385 -12.49 22.62 3.08
C SER A 385 -11.54 21.58 2.49
N GLU A 386 -11.07 20.64 3.30
CA GLU A 386 -10.25 19.52 2.85
C GLU A 386 -11.01 18.58 1.91
N ILE A 387 -12.27 18.20 2.20
CA ILE A 387 -13.09 17.38 1.29
C ILE A 387 -13.25 18.09 -0.07
N LEU A 388 -13.59 19.39 -0.06
CA LEU A 388 -13.72 20.19 -1.29
C LEU A 388 -12.39 20.30 -2.05
N ARG A 389 -11.28 20.37 -1.33
CA ARG A 389 -9.95 20.41 -1.92
C ARG A 389 -9.59 19.07 -2.57
N THR A 390 -9.86 17.96 -1.90
CA THR A 390 -9.70 16.60 -2.44
C THR A 390 -10.56 16.41 -3.69
N LEU A 391 -11.80 16.89 -3.68
CA LEU A 391 -12.71 16.90 -4.84
C LEU A 391 -12.16 17.70 -6.04
N ALA A 392 -11.55 18.86 -5.76
CA ALA A 392 -10.95 19.71 -6.78
C ALA A 392 -9.64 19.14 -7.35
N GLY A 393 -9.12 18.03 -6.78
CA GLY A 393 -7.80 17.49 -7.12
C GLY A 393 -6.65 18.39 -6.67
N CYS A 394 -6.89 19.27 -5.70
CA CYS A 394 -5.86 20.12 -5.13
C CYS A 394 -5.09 19.32 -4.06
N GLU A 395 -4.02 18.63 -4.45
CA GLU A 395 -3.12 18.03 -3.46
C GLU A 395 -2.41 19.15 -2.68
N GLU A 396 -2.47 19.13 -1.34
CA GLU A 396 -1.58 19.96 -0.53
C GLU A 396 -0.17 19.38 -0.63
N GLU A 397 0.74 20.14 -1.24
CA GLU A 397 2.18 19.88 -1.18
C GLU A 397 2.64 19.99 0.29
N CYS A 398 2.61 18.88 1.03
CA CYS A 398 3.36 18.78 2.27
C CYS A 398 4.85 18.62 1.90
N SER A 399 5.52 19.77 1.73
CA SER A 399 6.96 20.01 1.78
C SER A 399 7.90 18.83 1.42
N SER A 400 8.07 18.53 0.13
CA SER A 400 9.41 18.40 -0.49
C SER A 400 9.27 18.56 -2.00
N GLY A 401 10.10 19.42 -2.59
CA GLY A 401 9.85 20.05 -3.89
C GLY A 401 9.73 19.10 -5.09
N GLY A 402 8.70 19.33 -5.90
CA GLY A 402 8.53 18.69 -7.21
C GLY A 402 7.28 19.20 -7.92
N LYS A 403 7.34 20.42 -8.47
CA LYS A 403 6.24 21.07 -9.19
C LYS A 403 5.58 20.16 -10.23
N SER A 404 4.29 19.88 -10.08
CA SER A 404 3.42 19.46 -11.18
C SER A 404 2.30 20.48 -11.37
N GLN A 405 2.37 21.25 -12.46
CA GLN A 405 1.33 22.19 -12.85
C GLN A 405 0.14 21.43 -13.44
N SER A 406 -1.06 21.68 -12.89
CA SER A 406 -2.33 21.16 -13.41
C SER A 406 -2.76 21.89 -14.70
N VAL A 407 -3.20 21.12 -15.69
CA VAL A 407 -3.52 21.52 -17.08
C VAL A 407 -4.91 22.17 -17.25
N TRP A 408 -5.62 22.53 -16.19
CA TRP A 408 -7.03 22.97 -16.28
C TRP A 408 -7.29 24.48 -16.33
N ALA A 409 -6.25 25.31 -16.52
CA ALA A 409 -6.38 26.77 -16.63
C ALA A 409 -6.03 27.34 -18.02
N GLN A 410 -6.50 26.71 -19.10
CA GLN A 410 -6.40 27.29 -20.45
C GLN A 410 -7.68 27.14 -21.27
N LEU A 411 -8.82 27.55 -20.72
CA LEU A 411 -10.01 27.87 -21.52
C LEU A 411 -10.83 28.94 -20.79
N SER A 412 -10.34 30.18 -20.78
CA SER A 412 -11.20 31.39 -20.81
C SER A 412 -10.31 32.63 -20.87
N ASP A 413 -9.86 33.00 -22.06
CA ASP A 413 -9.58 34.42 -22.32
C ASP A 413 -9.98 34.78 -23.75
N GLY A 414 -11.11 35.46 -23.84
CA GLY A 414 -11.77 35.88 -25.07
C GLY A 414 -12.58 37.13 -24.76
N GLY A 415 -11.87 38.21 -24.42
CA GLY A 415 -12.45 39.51 -24.09
C GLY A 415 -11.70 40.62 -24.78
N ASP A 416 -12.21 41.02 -25.95
CA ASP A 416 -11.77 42.14 -26.76
C ASP A 416 -11.92 43.47 -26.00
N THR A 417 -10.83 44.23 -25.79
CA THR A 417 -10.91 45.67 -25.55
C THR A 417 -9.79 46.42 -26.25
N SER A 418 -10.15 47.06 -27.35
CA SER A 418 -9.46 48.19 -27.97
C SER A 418 -9.24 49.34 -26.97
N GLY A 419 -7.99 49.80 -26.80
CA GLY A 419 -7.66 50.91 -25.93
C GLY A 419 -6.32 51.58 -26.27
N ARG A 420 -6.34 52.46 -27.26
CA ARG A 420 -5.22 53.31 -27.69
C ARG A 420 -5.08 54.53 -26.75
N ARG A 421 -3.91 54.75 -26.12
CA ARG A 421 -3.28 56.06 -25.83
C ARG A 421 -1.94 55.85 -25.09
N VAL A 422 -0.81 56.12 -25.73
CA VAL A 422 -0.05 57.40 -25.75
C VAL A 422 0.49 57.79 -24.36
N ARG A 423 1.82 57.65 -24.20
CA ARG A 423 2.63 58.23 -23.12
C ARG A 423 2.65 59.76 -23.21
N PRO A 424 2.82 60.44 -22.07
CA PRO A 424 3.76 61.56 -22.05
C PRO A 424 4.75 61.51 -20.87
N ARG A 425 5.93 62.09 -21.13
CA ARG A 425 6.91 62.62 -20.16
C ARG A 425 6.20 63.71 -19.31
N ILE A 426 6.49 63.96 -18.04
CA ILE A 426 7.72 64.16 -17.26
C ILE A 426 7.45 63.64 -15.85
#